data_AF-A0AAW4TN93-F1
#
_entry.id   AF-A0AAW4TN93-F1
#
_cell.length_a   1.000
_cell.length_b   1.000
_cell.length_c   1.000
_cell.angle_alpha   90.00
_cell.angle_beta   90.00
_cell.angle_gamma   90.00
#
_symmetry.space_group_name_H-M   'P 1'
#
loop_
_entity.id
_entity.type
_entity.pdbx_description
1 polymer ?
#
loop_
_entity_poly.entity_id
_entity_poly.type
_entity_poly.pdbx_seq_one_letter_code
_entity_poly.pdbx_strand_id
1 'polypeptide(L)'
;MLFLERRSDAVAVPLAGAAERVGDTLATGLAMNLHRFADALDVVGRRFVEWRHHHRGDNRGDQAIADVLRALDAAYDVARTDNATDWLAARDRLTEQLQKTRLATELQGPQDLSAFVCWQGQYLHEHGVIRWKC
;
A
#
# COMPACT_ATOMS: atom_id res chain seq x y z
N MET A 1 -1.75 -37.74 54.15
CA MET A 1 -1.51 -36.36 53.71
C MET A 1 -0.58 -36.43 52.50
N LEU A 2 -0.92 -35.72 51.42
CA LEU A 2 -0.35 -35.80 50.07
C LEU A 2 0.83 -34.82 49.83
N PHE A 3 1.49 -35.03 48.68
CA PHE A 3 2.33 -34.15 47.84
C PHE A 3 3.84 -34.16 48.12
N LEU A 4 4.68 -34.81 47.28
CA LEU A 4 5.14 -34.46 45.91
C LEU A 4 6.10 -33.26 45.90
N GLU A 5 7.41 -33.54 45.83
CA GLU A 5 8.39 -32.64 45.22
C GLU A 5 8.87 -33.26 43.91
N ARG A 6 8.29 -32.83 42.79
CA ARG A 6 8.84 -33.05 41.45
C ARG A 6 9.52 -31.74 41.05
N ARG A 7 10.85 -31.70 41.06
CA ARG A 7 11.62 -30.60 40.45
C ARG A 7 11.40 -30.68 38.94
N SER A 8 10.58 -29.78 38.42
CA SER A 8 10.52 -29.49 36.99
C SER A 8 11.67 -28.53 36.69
N ASP A 9 12.75 -29.07 36.13
CA ASP A 9 13.76 -28.26 35.45
C ASP A 9 13.13 -27.74 34.15
N ALA A 10 12.52 -26.56 34.24
CA ALA A 10 12.09 -25.81 33.08
C ALA A 10 13.35 -25.33 32.33
N VAL A 11 13.71 -26.05 31.27
CA VAL A 11 14.69 -25.59 30.29
C VAL A 11 14.11 -24.35 29.62
N ALA A 12 14.58 -23.17 30.04
CA ALA A 12 14.30 -21.92 29.36
C ALA A 12 15.00 -21.93 27.99
N VAL A 13 14.27 -22.31 26.95
CA VAL A 13 14.70 -22.09 25.57
C VAL A 13 14.77 -20.58 25.36
N PRO A 14 15.90 -19.99 24.93
CA PRO A 14 16.01 -18.55 24.71
C PRO A 14 15.18 -18.15 23.48
N LEU A 15 13.94 -17.73 23.72
CA LEU A 15 13.00 -17.24 22.71
C LEU A 15 13.46 -15.93 22.03
N ALA A 16 14.43 -15.23 22.63
CA ALA A 16 14.95 -13.96 22.11
C ALA A 16 15.58 -14.11 20.71
N GLY A 17 16.41 -15.13 20.49
CA GLY A 17 17.10 -15.33 19.20
C GLY A 17 16.22 -15.94 18.10
N ALA A 18 15.00 -16.39 18.40
CA ALA A 18 14.04 -16.86 17.40
C ALA A 18 13.17 -15.71 16.89
N ALA A 19 12.75 -14.79 17.78
CA ALA A 19 11.98 -13.61 17.40
C ALA A 19 12.80 -12.65 16.50
N GLU A 20 14.09 -12.47 16.79
CA GLU A 20 15.00 -11.62 16.02
C GLU A 20 15.19 -12.13 14.58
N ARG A 21 15.43 -13.44 14.41
CA ARG A 21 15.56 -14.08 13.07
C ARG A 21 14.25 -14.07 12.27
N VAL A 22 13.10 -14.20 12.93
CA VAL A 22 11.79 -14.07 12.29
C VAL A 22 11.55 -12.61 11.85
N GLY A 23 11.95 -11.64 12.68
CA GLY A 23 11.93 -10.21 12.35
C GLY A 23 12.76 -9.90 11.11
N ASP A 24 13.99 -10.39 11.04
CA ASP A 24 14.91 -10.17 9.90
C ASP A 24 14.40 -10.82 8.60
N THR A 25 13.82 -12.02 8.70
CA THR A 25 13.26 -12.73 7.53
C THR A 25 12.00 -12.04 7.01
N LEU A 26 11.13 -11.54 7.90
CA LEU A 26 9.95 -10.77 7.53
C LEU A 26 10.33 -9.40 6.95
N ALA A 27 11.33 -8.73 7.52
CA ALA A 27 11.85 -7.46 7.01
C ALA A 27 12.46 -7.63 5.61
N THR A 28 13.26 -8.68 5.40
CA THR A 28 13.86 -8.99 4.09
C THR A 28 12.78 -9.36 3.06
N GLY A 29 11.80 -10.18 3.45
CA GLY A 29 10.67 -10.53 2.61
C GLY A 29 9.81 -9.32 2.24
N LEU A 30 9.63 -8.37 3.15
CA LEU A 30 8.94 -7.11 2.87
C LEU A 30 9.77 -6.21 1.94
N ALA A 31 11.06 -5.99 2.21
CA ALA A 31 11.93 -5.17 1.38
C ALA A 31 11.97 -5.63 -0.09
N MET A 32 12.08 -6.95 -0.34
CA MET A 32 11.98 -7.51 -1.70
C MET A 32 10.63 -7.25 -2.38
N ASN A 33 9.55 -7.11 -1.60
CA ASN A 33 8.24 -6.74 -2.11
C ASN A 33 8.10 -5.24 -2.35
N LEU A 34 8.73 -4.40 -1.52
CA LEU A 34 8.68 -2.94 -1.64
C LEU A 34 9.19 -2.46 -3.00
N HIS A 35 10.31 -3.02 -3.50
CA HIS A 35 10.78 -2.69 -4.85
C HIS A 35 9.76 -3.04 -5.95
N ARG A 36 9.10 -4.20 -5.86
CA ARG A 36 8.04 -4.58 -6.80
C ARG A 36 6.81 -3.68 -6.69
N PHE A 37 6.50 -3.21 -5.48
CA PHE A 37 5.42 -2.24 -5.27
C PHE A 37 5.76 -0.89 -5.87
N ALA A 38 7.01 -0.43 -5.78
CA ALA A 38 7.47 0.80 -6.38
C ALA A 38 7.28 0.79 -7.92
N ASP A 39 7.59 -0.32 -8.59
CA ASP A 39 7.38 -0.46 -10.04
C ASP A 39 5.89 -0.33 -10.42
N ALA A 40 4.99 -0.98 -9.68
CA ALA A 40 3.56 -0.90 -9.91
C ALA A 40 3.01 0.53 -9.64
N LEU A 41 3.52 1.21 -8.61
CA LEU A 41 3.18 2.59 -8.30
C LEU A 41 3.61 3.55 -9.40
N ASP A 42 4.82 3.38 -9.94
CA ASP A 42 5.35 4.18 -11.05
C ASP A 42 4.54 3.99 -12.34
N VAL A 43 4.16 2.75 -12.67
CA VAL A 43 3.25 2.47 -13.80
C VAL A 43 1.94 3.23 -13.66
N VAL A 44 1.30 3.16 -12.49
CA VAL A 44 0.04 3.86 -12.25
C VAL A 44 0.20 5.38 -12.23
N GLY A 45 1.28 5.89 -11.62
CA GLY A 45 1.62 7.31 -11.65
C GLY A 45 1.70 7.87 -13.06
N ARG A 46 2.41 7.17 -13.97
CA ARG A 46 2.45 7.52 -15.40
C ARG A 46 1.07 7.54 -16.04
N ARG A 47 0.21 6.57 -15.74
CA ARG A 47 -1.17 6.54 -16.28
C ARG A 47 -2.00 7.73 -15.85
N PHE A 48 -1.88 8.18 -14.60
CA PHE A 48 -2.58 9.39 -14.13
C PHE A 48 -2.07 10.66 -14.83
N VAL A 49 -0.75 10.76 -15.06
CA VAL A 49 -0.16 11.86 -15.83
C VAL A 49 -0.64 11.84 -17.28
N GLU A 50 -0.63 10.67 -17.92
CA GLU A 50 -1.15 10.48 -19.28
C GLU A 50 -2.63 10.87 -19.36
N TRP A 51 -3.46 10.40 -18.43
CA TRP A 51 -4.89 10.75 -18.38
C TRP A 51 -5.07 12.25 -18.30
N ARG A 52 -4.34 12.93 -17.40
CA ARG A 52 -4.40 14.39 -17.25
C ARG A 52 -3.96 15.13 -18.51
N HIS A 53 -2.99 14.58 -19.25
CA HIS A 53 -2.56 15.15 -20.53
C HIS A 53 -3.66 15.07 -21.59
N HIS A 54 -4.36 13.93 -21.69
CA HIS A 54 -5.46 13.74 -22.65
C HIS A 54 -6.68 14.60 -22.33
N HIS A 55 -6.91 14.92 -21.06
CA HIS A 55 -8.05 15.71 -20.60
C HIS A 55 -7.67 17.18 -20.31
N ARG A 56 -6.57 17.67 -20.89
CA ARG A 56 -6.17 19.08 -20.76
C ARG A 56 -7.30 20.01 -21.21
N GLY A 57 -7.76 20.85 -20.30
CA GLY A 57 -8.86 21.79 -20.52
C GLY A 57 -10.18 21.39 -19.87
N ASP A 58 -10.32 20.14 -19.42
CA ASP A 58 -11.39 19.75 -18.49
C ASP A 58 -10.86 19.81 -17.06
N ASN A 59 -11.24 20.86 -16.32
CA ASN A 59 -10.80 21.06 -14.95
C ASN A 59 -11.59 20.21 -13.93
N ARG A 60 -12.59 19.43 -14.37
CA ARG A 60 -13.37 18.58 -13.47
C ARG A 60 -12.52 17.41 -13.01
N GLY A 61 -12.40 17.26 -11.69
CA GLY A 61 -11.59 16.20 -11.09
C GLY A 61 -10.09 16.47 -11.02
N ASP A 62 -9.63 17.64 -11.49
CA ASP A 62 -8.21 17.99 -11.53
C ASP A 62 -7.56 17.99 -10.13
N GLN A 63 -8.28 18.52 -9.14
CA GLN A 63 -7.87 18.47 -7.74
C GLN A 63 -7.82 17.03 -7.22
N ALA A 64 -8.82 16.21 -7.54
CA ALA A 64 -8.88 14.83 -7.08
C ALA A 64 -7.73 13.99 -7.68
N ILE A 65 -7.39 14.20 -8.94
CA ILE A 65 -6.21 13.60 -9.58
C ILE A 65 -4.92 14.10 -8.94
N ALA A 66 -4.80 15.41 -8.66
CA ALA A 66 -3.62 15.95 -8.00
C ALA A 66 -3.42 15.35 -6.59
N ASP A 67 -4.50 15.11 -5.85
CA ASP A 67 -4.45 14.43 -4.56
C ASP A 67 -4.00 12.96 -4.70
N VAL A 68 -4.51 12.23 -5.70
CA VAL A 68 -4.07 10.84 -5.97
C VAL A 68 -2.59 10.80 -6.38
N LEU A 69 -2.16 11.69 -7.27
CA LEU A 69 -0.75 11.77 -7.70
C LEU A 69 0.18 12.03 -6.51
N ARG A 70 -0.19 12.94 -5.60
CA ARG A 70 0.57 13.18 -4.36
C ARG A 70 0.64 11.94 -3.46
N ALA A 71 -0.45 11.18 -3.37
CA ALA A 71 -0.46 9.94 -2.58
C ALA A 71 0.37 8.81 -3.23
N LEU A 72 0.35 8.71 -4.56
CA LEU A 72 1.18 7.76 -5.32
C LEU A 72 2.66 8.07 -5.17
N ASP A 73 3.05 9.34 -5.30
CA ASP A 73 4.44 9.81 -5.16
C ASP A 73 4.98 9.52 -3.75
N ALA A 74 4.20 9.87 -2.72
CA ALA A 74 4.57 9.56 -1.34
C ALA A 74 4.70 8.05 -1.08
N ALA A 75 3.81 7.23 -1.63
CA ALA A 75 3.91 5.76 -1.52
C ALA A 75 5.11 5.20 -2.28
N TYR A 76 5.42 5.76 -3.45
CA TYR A 76 6.57 5.39 -4.26
C TYR A 76 7.89 5.68 -3.53
N ASP A 77 8.03 6.87 -2.97
CA ASP A 77 9.22 7.26 -2.20
C ASP A 77 9.45 6.34 -1.02
N VAL A 78 8.41 6.05 -0.24
CA VAL A 78 8.50 5.16 0.92
C VAL A 78 8.80 3.71 0.53
N ALA A 79 8.25 3.23 -0.59
CA ALA A 79 8.57 1.89 -1.11
C ALA A 79 10.05 1.74 -1.51
N ARG A 80 10.81 2.84 -1.60
CA ARG A 80 12.24 2.83 -1.91
C ARG A 80 13.15 2.96 -0.69
N THR A 81 12.61 3.24 0.50
CA THR A 81 13.41 3.47 1.72
C THR A 81 13.51 2.25 2.64
N ASP A 82 12.97 1.10 2.24
CA ASP A 82 12.90 -0.15 3.03
C ASP A 82 12.26 -0.01 4.43
N ASN A 83 11.48 1.06 4.67
CA ASN A 83 10.82 1.31 5.95
C ASN A 83 9.40 0.72 5.98
N ALA A 84 9.27 -0.44 6.63
CA ALA A 84 8.02 -1.20 6.76
C ALA A 84 6.85 -0.42 7.36
N THR A 85 7.10 0.37 8.40
CA THR A 85 6.04 1.08 9.13
C THR A 85 5.51 2.25 8.32
N ASP A 86 6.41 3.04 7.74
CA ASP A 86 6.05 4.14 6.86
C ASP A 86 5.31 3.61 5.63
N TRP A 87 5.69 2.44 5.13
CA TRP A 87 5.03 1.79 3.99
C TRP A 87 3.54 1.52 4.26
N LEU A 88 3.21 0.91 5.41
CA LEU A 88 1.82 0.62 5.75
C LEU A 88 0.97 1.90 5.81
N ALA A 89 1.51 2.96 6.41
CA ALA A 89 0.84 4.25 6.48
C ALA A 89 0.64 4.89 5.09
N ALA A 90 1.66 4.84 4.22
CA ALA A 90 1.58 5.38 2.87
C ALA A 90 0.59 4.60 1.99
N ARG A 91 0.60 3.26 2.08
CA ARG A 91 -0.33 2.37 1.39
C ARG A 91 -1.80 2.65 1.77
N ASP A 92 -2.06 2.81 3.05
CA ASP A 92 -3.42 3.03 3.54
C ASP A 92 -3.94 4.42 3.09
N ARG A 93 -3.09 5.46 3.11
CA ARG A 93 -3.42 6.79 2.54
C ARG A 93 -3.70 6.73 1.05
N LEU A 94 -2.89 6.00 0.28
CA LEU A 94 -3.12 5.82 -1.15
C LEU A 94 -4.47 5.13 -1.42
N THR A 95 -4.77 4.07 -0.67
CA THR A 95 -6.05 3.34 -0.79
C THR A 95 -7.23 4.26 -0.49
N GLU A 96 -7.14 5.03 0.58
CA GLU A 96 -8.17 6.01 0.96
C GLU A 96 -8.36 7.08 -0.13
N GLN A 97 -7.27 7.60 -0.70
CA GLN A 97 -7.33 8.66 -1.70
C GLN A 97 -7.92 8.17 -3.03
N LEU A 98 -7.58 6.95 -3.45
CA LEU A 98 -8.20 6.32 -4.61
C LEU A 98 -9.70 6.12 -4.38
N GLN A 99 -10.12 5.63 -3.21
CA GLN A 99 -11.53 5.39 -2.89
C GLN A 99 -12.33 6.71 -2.85
N LYS A 100 -11.78 7.75 -2.22
CA LYS A 100 -12.38 9.10 -2.20
C LYS A 100 -12.56 9.64 -3.61
N THR A 101 -11.53 9.52 -4.44
CA THR A 101 -11.57 10.01 -5.83
C THR A 101 -12.61 9.28 -6.65
N ARG A 102 -12.67 7.95 -6.55
CA ARG A 102 -13.72 7.15 -7.21
C ARG A 102 -15.12 7.62 -6.80
N LEU A 103 -15.41 7.65 -5.50
CA LEU A 103 -16.76 8.01 -5.02
C LEU A 103 -17.15 9.45 -5.39
N ALA A 104 -16.21 10.40 -5.27
CA ALA A 104 -16.45 11.79 -5.66
C ALA A 104 -16.80 11.92 -7.15
N THR A 105 -16.15 11.12 -7.99
CA THR A 105 -16.32 11.17 -9.46
C THR A 105 -17.53 10.38 -9.94
N GLU A 106 -17.96 9.33 -9.24
CA GLU A 106 -19.24 8.63 -9.49
C GLU A 106 -20.45 9.52 -9.22
N LEU A 107 -20.41 10.32 -8.15
CA LEU A 107 -21.55 11.12 -7.71
C LEU A 107 -21.66 12.47 -8.42
N GLN A 108 -20.52 13.09 -8.76
CA GLN A 108 -20.46 14.51 -9.16
C GLN A 108 -19.51 14.78 -10.33
N GLY A 109 -18.81 13.77 -10.84
CA GLY A 109 -17.71 13.93 -11.78
C GLY A 109 -17.90 13.21 -13.13
N PRO A 110 -16.84 13.23 -13.95
CA PRO A 110 -16.80 12.48 -15.20
C PRO A 110 -16.84 10.96 -14.91
N GLN A 111 -17.82 10.23 -15.47
CA GLN A 111 -17.96 8.78 -15.24
C GLN A 111 -16.73 7.99 -15.74
N ASP A 112 -16.08 8.49 -16.78
CA ASP A 112 -14.82 8.00 -17.32
C ASP A 112 -13.66 8.13 -16.32
N LEU A 113 -13.66 9.15 -15.45
CA LEU A 113 -12.65 9.28 -14.39
C LEU A 113 -12.86 8.23 -13.30
N SER A 114 -14.10 7.96 -12.88
CA SER A 114 -14.34 6.87 -11.91
C SER A 114 -13.88 5.52 -12.46
N ALA A 115 -14.26 5.19 -13.70
CA ALA A 115 -13.84 3.96 -14.37
C ALA A 115 -12.31 3.87 -14.50
N PHE A 116 -11.64 4.99 -14.78
CA PHE A 116 -10.19 5.06 -14.84
C PHE A 116 -9.53 4.78 -13.47
N VAL A 117 -9.97 5.45 -12.39
CA VAL A 117 -9.45 5.25 -11.03
C VAL A 117 -9.70 3.82 -10.55
N CYS A 118 -10.87 3.29 -10.85
CA CYS A 118 -11.26 1.90 -10.60
C CYS A 118 -10.27 0.90 -11.22
N TRP A 119 -9.93 1.07 -12.50
CA TRP A 119 -8.93 0.25 -13.20
C TRP A 119 -7.53 0.37 -12.59
N GLN A 120 -7.09 1.58 -12.24
CA GLN A 120 -5.78 1.76 -11.63
C GLN A 120 -5.70 1.13 -10.23
N GLY A 121 -6.75 1.24 -9.43
CA GLY A 121 -6.83 0.57 -8.13
C GLY A 121 -6.82 -0.96 -8.25
N GLN A 122 -7.51 -1.50 -9.27
CA GLN A 122 -7.51 -2.94 -9.54
C GLN A 122 -6.11 -3.43 -9.95
N TYR A 123 -5.40 -2.67 -10.79
CA TYR A 123 -4.02 -2.99 -11.17
C TYR A 123 -3.10 -3.05 -9.95
N LEU A 124 -3.17 -2.06 -9.06
CA LEU A 124 -2.38 -2.06 -7.81
C LEU A 124 -2.74 -3.23 -6.90
N HIS A 125 -4.00 -3.66 -6.88
CA HIS A 125 -4.44 -4.82 -6.12
C HIS A 125 -3.89 -6.13 -6.65
N GLU A 126 -3.90 -6.33 -7.96
CA GLU A 126 -3.34 -7.52 -8.62
C GLU A 126 -1.83 -7.65 -8.39
N HIS A 127 -1.14 -6.53 -8.18
CA HIS A 127 0.29 -6.48 -7.83
C HIS A 127 0.56 -6.52 -6.32
N GLY A 128 -0.49 -6.71 -5.50
CA GLY A 128 -0.36 -6.83 -4.04
C GLY A 128 -0.03 -5.54 -3.31
N VAL A 129 -0.11 -4.38 -4.00
CA VAL A 129 0.22 -3.07 -3.43
C VAL A 129 -0.85 -2.63 -2.44
N ILE A 130 -2.13 -2.72 -2.84
CA ILE A 130 -3.27 -2.33 -2.02
C ILE A 130 -4.34 -3.43 -1.97
N ARG A 131 -5.29 -3.29 -1.05
CA ARG A 131 -6.57 -4.02 -1.11
C ARG A 131 -7.59 -3.11 -1.78
N TRP A 132 -8.07 -3.53 -2.94
CA TRP A 132 -9.01 -2.74 -3.72
C TRP A 132 -10.24 -3.56 -4.08
N LYS A 133 -11.40 -2.90 -4.09
CA LYS A 133 -12.60 -3.42 -4.72
C LYS A 133 -13.29 -2.27 -5.42
N CYS A 134 -13.32 -2.39 -6.74
CA CYS A 134 -14.25 -1.67 -7.55
C CYS A 134 -15.56 -2.47 -7.61
#